data_AF-A0A0F9NBJ4-F1
#
_entry.id   AF-A0A0F9NBJ4-F1
#
_cell.length_a   1.000
_cell.length_b   1.000
_cell.length_c   1.000
_cell.angle_alpha   90.00
_cell.angle_beta   90.00
_cell.angle_gamma   90.00
#
_symmetry.space_group_name_H-M   'P 1'
#
loop_
_entity.id
_entity.type
_entity.pdbx_description
1 polymer ?
#
loop_
_entity_poly.entity_id
_entity_poly.type
_entity_poly.pdbx_seq_one_letter_code
_entity_poly.pdbx_strand_id
1 'polypeptide(L)'
;MTDQYPFKFYNTAIPKNLEKFDAPVVLMVNPHMMTDKDFHKLDPIPSNLMMVRFRANMWNRALGEKIVKYYTQHHIPVIFTFMAYYTEVIPNNYKSCYTYRKRTLNSYWVITQEGWDRIIEPYQNNEYVYTCGKNANSFPCHRCGNCLREYFATMERLKGENE
;
A
#
# COMPACT_ATOMS: atom_id res chain seq x y z
N MET A 1 21.20 -15.61 6.38
CA MET A 1 20.44 -15.52 7.66
C MET A 1 18.91 -15.47 7.45
N THR A 2 18.40 -15.21 6.24
CA THR A 2 16.95 -15.37 5.92
C THR A 2 16.64 -16.69 5.21
N ASP A 3 17.66 -17.48 4.90
CA ASP A 3 17.60 -18.66 4.03
C ASP A 3 16.81 -19.83 4.62
N GLN A 4 16.58 -19.82 5.93
CA GLN A 4 15.74 -20.79 6.64
C GLN A 4 14.22 -20.55 6.48
N TYR A 5 13.82 -19.42 5.89
CA TYR A 5 12.42 -19.07 5.68
C TYR A 5 12.07 -19.19 4.18
N PRO A 6 11.50 -20.33 3.74
CA PRO A 6 11.26 -20.58 2.32
C PRO A 6 10.20 -19.65 1.72
N PHE A 7 9.29 -19.13 2.55
CA PHE A 7 8.28 -18.17 2.15
C PHE A 7 8.66 -16.79 2.69
N LYS A 8 9.28 -15.98 1.85
CA LYS A 8 9.73 -14.62 2.18
C LYS A 8 9.41 -13.67 1.05
N PHE A 9 9.22 -12.40 1.40
CA PHE A 9 9.13 -11.30 0.45
C PHE A 9 9.76 -10.06 1.08
N TYR A 10 10.16 -9.10 0.26
CA TYR A 10 10.78 -7.87 0.72
C TYR A 10 9.79 -6.72 0.63
N ASN A 11 9.70 -5.90 1.68
CA ASN A 11 8.93 -4.66 1.66
C ASN A 11 9.90 -3.47 1.72
N THR A 12 9.93 -2.66 0.67
CA THR A 12 10.90 -1.58 0.51
C THR A 12 10.25 -0.27 0.08
N ALA A 13 10.95 0.83 0.32
CA ALA A 13 10.65 2.16 -0.22
C ALA A 13 11.71 2.61 -1.25
N ILE A 14 12.67 1.75 -1.57
CA ILE A 14 13.79 2.05 -2.46
C ILE A 14 13.46 1.47 -3.85
N PRO A 15 13.25 2.28 -4.89
CA PRO A 15 12.81 1.82 -6.21
C PRO A 15 13.98 1.34 -7.10
N LYS A 16 15.08 0.86 -6.53
CA LYS A 16 16.32 0.53 -7.25
C LYS A 16 16.63 -0.95 -7.16
N ASN A 17 17.06 -1.55 -8.27
CA ASN A 17 17.48 -2.95 -8.38
C ASN A 17 16.46 -3.93 -7.78
N LEU A 18 15.16 -3.69 -8.02
CA LEU A 18 14.09 -4.50 -7.45
C LEU A 18 14.14 -5.93 -7.97
N GLU A 19 14.56 -6.13 -9.22
CA GLU A 19 14.76 -7.45 -9.82
C GLU A 19 15.90 -8.26 -9.19
N LYS A 20 16.80 -7.64 -8.41
CA LYS A 20 17.93 -8.34 -7.77
C LYS A 20 17.56 -9.01 -6.45
N PHE A 21 16.36 -8.78 -5.94
CA PHE A 21 15.86 -9.50 -4.78
C PHE A 21 15.54 -10.94 -5.17
N ASP A 22 15.96 -11.90 -4.34
CA ASP A 22 15.77 -13.33 -4.54
C ASP A 22 14.35 -13.83 -4.19
N ALA A 23 13.41 -12.90 -3.95
CA ALA A 23 12.03 -13.18 -3.61
C ALA A 23 11.11 -12.03 -4.05
N PRO A 24 9.77 -12.21 -4.02
CA PRO A 24 8.82 -11.17 -4.35
C PRO A 24 9.04 -9.86 -3.58
N VAL A 25 8.71 -8.74 -4.20
CA VAL A 25 8.93 -7.39 -3.65
C VAL A 25 7.67 -6.56 -3.62
N VAL A 26 7.42 -5.92 -2.48
CA VAL A 26 6.42 -4.87 -2.28
C VAL A 26 7.13 -3.53 -2.29
N LEU A 27 6.69 -2.60 -3.15
CA LEU A 27 7.22 -1.24 -3.18
C LEU A 27 6.23 -0.24 -2.57
N MET A 28 6.68 0.54 -1.58
CA MET A 28 6.03 1.77 -1.16
C MET A 28 6.30 2.88 -2.19
N VAL A 29 5.29 3.29 -2.96
CA VAL A 29 5.51 4.16 -4.11
C VAL A 29 5.60 5.65 -3.77
N ASN A 30 5.04 6.09 -2.65
CA ASN A 30 5.08 7.50 -2.20
C ASN A 30 5.67 7.63 -0.78
N PRO A 31 6.95 7.30 -0.56
CA PRO A 31 7.54 7.36 0.77
C PRO A 31 7.84 8.79 1.23
N HIS A 32 7.83 9.00 2.55
CA HIS A 32 8.29 10.22 3.22
C HIS A 32 7.83 11.54 2.55
N MET A 33 8.78 12.33 2.04
CA MET A 33 8.55 13.65 1.45
C MET A 33 7.73 13.60 0.15
N MET A 34 7.58 12.40 -0.44
CA MET A 34 6.77 12.18 -1.64
C MET A 34 5.30 11.88 -1.31
N THR A 35 4.96 11.57 -0.05
CA THR A 35 3.62 11.08 0.36
C THR A 35 2.47 11.85 -0.29
N ASP A 36 2.58 13.17 -0.39
CA ASP A 36 1.53 14.04 -0.92
C ASP A 36 1.87 14.69 -2.27
N LYS A 37 3.07 14.43 -2.82
CA LYS A 37 3.63 15.20 -3.93
C LYS A 37 3.87 14.38 -5.18
N ASP A 38 4.41 13.16 -5.03
CA ASP A 38 4.91 12.38 -6.15
C ASP A 38 4.94 10.88 -5.82
N PHE A 39 5.23 10.06 -6.81
CA PHE A 39 5.38 8.62 -6.64
C PHE A 39 6.43 8.03 -7.58
N HIS A 40 7.07 6.96 -7.13
CA HIS A 40 7.95 6.17 -7.98
C HIS A 40 7.14 5.52 -9.09
N LYS A 41 7.44 5.86 -10.35
CA LYS A 41 6.99 5.14 -11.54
C LYS A 41 8.08 4.18 -11.95
N LEU A 42 7.77 2.89 -12.00
CA LEU A 42 8.72 1.86 -12.39
C LEU A 42 8.55 1.54 -13.87
N ASP A 43 9.59 1.78 -14.66
CA ASP A 43 9.63 1.42 -16.07
C ASP A 43 11.07 0.96 -16.43
N PRO A 44 11.30 -0.33 -16.69
CA PRO A 44 10.30 -1.41 -16.75
C PRO A 44 9.76 -1.84 -15.37
N ILE A 45 8.62 -2.54 -15.36
CA ILE A 45 8.07 -3.17 -14.15
C ILE A 45 8.86 -4.46 -13.85
N PRO A 46 9.47 -4.62 -12.66
CA PRO A 46 10.19 -5.84 -12.28
C PRO A 46 9.25 -7.05 -12.20
N SER A 47 9.66 -8.21 -12.73
CA SER A 47 8.82 -9.43 -12.73
C SER A 47 8.50 -9.93 -11.32
N ASN A 48 9.42 -9.75 -10.37
CA ASN A 48 9.24 -10.10 -8.96
C ASN A 48 8.45 -9.04 -8.15
N LEU A 49 7.98 -7.95 -8.77
CA LEU A 49 7.13 -6.96 -8.09
C LEU A 49 5.74 -7.55 -7.86
N MET A 50 5.42 -7.87 -6.61
CA MET A 50 4.12 -8.49 -6.27
C MET A 50 2.97 -7.49 -6.20
N MET A 51 3.22 -6.31 -5.64
CA MET A 51 2.24 -5.25 -5.49
C MET A 51 2.93 -3.95 -5.11
N VAL A 52 2.23 -2.84 -5.27
CA VAL A 52 2.65 -1.55 -4.71
C VAL A 52 1.78 -1.17 -3.53
N ARG A 53 2.38 -0.50 -2.56
CA ARG A 53 1.68 0.13 -1.45
C ARG A 53 1.65 1.63 -1.67
N PHE A 54 0.50 2.23 -1.40
CA PHE A 54 0.29 3.68 -1.45
C PHE A 54 -0.07 4.19 -0.06
N ARG A 55 0.68 5.15 0.49
CA ARG A 55 0.32 5.86 1.73
C ARG A 55 -0.81 6.82 1.40
N ALA A 56 -2.02 6.44 1.78
CA ALA A 56 -3.22 7.19 1.47
C ALA A 56 -3.63 8.10 2.64
N ASN A 57 -4.11 9.29 2.31
CA ASN A 57 -4.73 10.24 3.21
C ASN A 57 -5.76 11.11 2.47
N MET A 58 -6.45 11.99 3.20
CA MET A 58 -7.55 12.78 2.62
C MET A 58 -7.08 13.83 1.60
N TRP A 59 -5.83 14.28 1.66
CA TRP A 59 -5.32 15.37 0.83
C TRP A 59 -4.43 14.92 -0.34
N ASN A 60 -4.09 13.63 -0.43
CA ASN A 60 -3.31 13.08 -1.54
C ASN A 60 -4.14 12.22 -2.51
N ARG A 61 -5.47 12.37 -2.52
CA ARG A 61 -6.39 11.60 -3.38
C ARG A 61 -6.04 11.68 -4.87
N ALA A 62 -5.73 12.86 -5.38
CA ALA A 62 -5.35 13.06 -6.78
C ALA A 62 -4.04 12.34 -7.14
N LEU A 63 -3.13 12.17 -6.17
CA LEU A 63 -1.92 11.35 -6.35
C LEU A 63 -2.30 9.86 -6.38
N GLY A 64 -3.21 9.43 -5.50
CA GLY A 64 -3.77 8.08 -5.51
C GLY A 64 -4.38 7.68 -6.86
N GLU A 65 -5.16 8.57 -7.48
CA GLU A 65 -5.74 8.34 -8.82
C GLU A 65 -4.67 8.10 -9.89
N LYS A 66 -3.58 8.88 -9.86
CA LYS A 66 -2.45 8.71 -10.78
C LYS A 66 -1.71 7.39 -10.56
N ILE A 67 -1.50 7.01 -9.30
CA ILE A 67 -0.85 5.75 -8.92
C ILE A 67 -1.70 4.56 -9.37
N VAL A 68 -2.99 4.57 -9.05
CA VAL A 68 -3.94 3.52 -9.45
C VAL A 68 -3.94 3.40 -10.96
N LYS A 69 -4.18 4.49 -11.69
CA LYS A 69 -4.20 4.47 -13.15
C LYS A 69 -2.93 3.84 -13.73
N TYR A 70 -1.76 4.25 -13.25
CA TYR A 70 -0.48 3.77 -13.77
C TYR A 70 -0.29 2.27 -13.49
N TYR A 71 -0.36 1.84 -12.22
CA TYR A 71 -0.02 0.48 -11.86
C TYR A 71 -1.06 -0.56 -12.28
N THR A 72 -2.35 -0.22 -12.27
CA THR A 72 -3.38 -1.17 -12.71
C THR A 72 -3.37 -1.37 -14.22
N GLN A 73 -2.89 -0.39 -15.01
CA GLN A 73 -2.64 -0.59 -16.45
C GLN A 73 -1.56 -1.63 -16.73
N HIS A 74 -0.65 -1.86 -15.78
CA HIS A 74 0.37 -2.91 -15.83
C HIS A 74 -0.04 -4.17 -15.06
N HIS A 75 -1.32 -4.31 -14.69
CA HIS A 75 -1.85 -5.41 -13.88
C HIS A 75 -1.12 -5.61 -12.53
N ILE A 76 -0.63 -4.51 -11.94
CA ILE A 76 0.02 -4.51 -10.64
C ILE A 76 -0.97 -4.06 -9.56
N PRO A 77 -1.25 -4.88 -8.54
CA PRO A 77 -2.12 -4.50 -7.44
C PRO A 77 -1.62 -3.29 -6.65
N VAL A 78 -2.55 -2.39 -6.29
CA VAL A 78 -2.31 -1.20 -5.48
C VAL A 78 -2.98 -1.36 -4.12
N ILE A 79 -2.18 -1.39 -3.06
CA ILE A 79 -2.65 -1.51 -1.68
C ILE A 79 -2.60 -0.14 -0.97
N PHE A 80 -3.78 0.44 -0.77
CA PHE A 80 -3.95 1.64 0.04
C PHE A 80 -3.62 1.35 1.50
N THR A 81 -2.66 2.06 2.04
CA THR A 81 -2.23 1.99 3.44
C THR A 81 -2.50 3.33 4.10
N PHE A 82 -3.43 3.35 5.04
CA PHE A 82 -3.75 4.57 5.79
C PHE A 82 -2.76 4.79 6.93
N MET A 83 -2.32 6.03 7.07
CA MET A 83 -1.37 6.41 8.12
C MET A 83 -2.04 6.64 9.48
N ALA A 84 -1.28 6.35 10.53
CA ALA A 84 -1.49 6.94 11.86
C ALA A 84 -0.56 8.15 12.00
N TYR A 85 -1.11 9.30 12.39
CA TYR A 85 -0.36 10.54 12.58
C TYR A 85 -0.09 10.77 14.06
N TYR A 86 1.18 10.77 14.44
CA TYR A 86 1.60 10.89 15.84
C TYR A 86 2.00 12.32 16.18
N THR A 87 2.67 12.99 15.24
CA THR A 87 3.18 14.36 15.41
C THR A 87 2.74 15.29 14.28
N GLU A 88 2.31 14.74 13.16
CA GLU A 88 1.93 15.51 11.99
C GLU A 88 0.56 16.17 12.15
N VAL A 89 0.43 17.36 11.56
CA VAL A 89 -0.80 18.16 11.63
C VAL A 89 -1.74 17.76 10.50
N ILE A 90 -2.94 17.31 10.86
CA ILE A 90 -4.03 17.10 9.90
C ILE A 90 -4.58 18.47 9.48
N PRO A 91 -4.64 18.78 8.17
CA PRO A 91 -5.22 20.03 7.69
C PRO A 91 -6.66 20.21 8.17
N ASN A 92 -7.03 21.44 8.52
CA ASN A 92 -8.31 21.74 9.20
C ASN A 92 -9.54 21.23 8.43
N ASN A 93 -9.52 21.31 7.11
CA ASN A 93 -10.59 20.86 6.23
C ASN A 93 -10.80 19.34 6.23
N TYR A 94 -9.86 18.56 6.75
CA TYR A 94 -9.96 17.10 6.84
C TYR A 94 -10.06 16.57 8.27
N LYS A 95 -10.03 17.43 9.30
CA LYS A 95 -10.03 16.99 10.70
C LYS A 95 -11.20 16.09 11.06
N SER A 96 -12.39 16.34 10.51
CA SER A 96 -13.57 15.49 10.75
C SER A 96 -13.42 14.07 10.21
N CYS A 97 -12.56 13.85 9.22
CA CYS A 97 -12.27 12.53 8.67
C CYS A 97 -11.28 11.74 9.53
N TYR A 98 -10.78 12.29 10.64
CA TYR A 98 -9.85 11.64 11.55
C TYR A 98 -10.37 11.63 12.98
N THR A 99 -10.06 10.56 13.71
CA THR A 99 -10.36 10.43 15.14
C THR A 99 -9.07 10.22 15.91
N TYR A 100 -8.99 10.83 17.08
CA TYR A 100 -7.85 10.70 17.96
C TYR A 100 -7.99 9.43 18.79
N ARG A 101 -7.00 8.54 18.71
CA ARG A 101 -6.92 7.33 19.52
C ARG A 101 -5.80 7.46 20.53
N LYS A 102 -6.10 7.19 21.80
CA LYS A 102 -5.13 7.12 22.89
C LYS A 102 -4.96 5.67 23.32
N ARG A 103 -3.74 5.16 23.21
CA ARG A 103 -3.27 3.92 23.87
C ARG A 103 -2.36 4.31 25.03
N THR A 104 -2.07 3.34 25.90
CA THR A 104 -1.28 3.54 27.12
C THR A 104 0.04 4.31 26.88
N LEU A 105 0.72 4.04 25.77
CA LEU A 105 2.02 4.65 25.44
C LEU A 105 1.99 5.61 24.26
N ASN A 106 0.93 5.56 23.44
CA ASN A 106 0.93 6.18 22.12
C ASN A 106 -0.43 6.82 21.87
N SER A 107 -0.41 8.10 21.48
CA SER A 107 -1.61 8.78 21.01
C SER A 107 -1.39 9.25 19.58
N TYR A 108 -2.40 9.04 18.74
CA TYR A 108 -2.28 9.29 17.31
C TYR A 108 -3.65 9.51 16.68
N TRP A 109 -3.68 10.28 15.60
CA TRP A 109 -4.85 10.40 14.77
C TRP A 109 -4.90 9.28 13.73
N VAL A 110 -6.08 8.70 13.56
CA VAL A 110 -6.35 7.72 12.50
C VAL A 110 -7.56 8.12 11.69
N ILE A 111 -7.61 7.64 10.46
CA ILE A 111 -8.76 7.85 9.61
C ILE A 111 -10.02 7.22 10.23
N THR A 112 -11.14 7.91 10.10
CA THR A 112 -12.48 7.41 10.42
C THR A 112 -12.99 6.50 9.30
N GLN A 113 -14.09 5.77 9.54
CA GLN A 113 -14.71 5.00 8.47
C GLN A 113 -15.19 5.89 7.32
N GLU A 114 -15.81 7.03 7.64
CA GLU A 114 -16.26 8.00 6.63
C GLU A 114 -15.10 8.54 5.77
N GLY A 115 -13.97 8.89 6.40
CA GLY A 115 -12.78 9.33 5.68
C GLY A 115 -12.21 8.22 4.78
N TRP A 116 -12.22 6.98 5.25
CA TRP A 116 -11.79 5.81 4.50
C TRP A 116 -12.69 5.57 3.29
N ASP A 117 -14.02 5.62 3.48
CA ASP A 117 -15.00 5.38 2.40
C ASP A 117 -14.83 6.41 1.29
N ARG A 118 -14.68 7.70 1.63
CA ARG A 118 -14.42 8.79 0.66
C ARG A 118 -13.17 8.59 -0.20
N ILE A 119 -12.19 7.83 0.28
CA ILE A 119 -10.96 7.53 -0.46
C ILE A 119 -11.13 6.28 -1.33
N ILE A 120 -11.86 5.27 -0.84
CA ILE A 120 -11.90 3.93 -1.45
C ILE A 120 -13.10 3.72 -2.36
N GLU A 121 -14.22 4.40 -2.12
CA GLU A 121 -15.45 4.35 -2.92
C GLU A 121 -15.19 4.44 -4.45
N PRO A 122 -14.33 5.34 -4.95
CA PRO A 122 -14.05 5.42 -6.40
C PRO A 122 -13.42 4.15 -7.00
N TYR A 123 -12.88 3.25 -6.17
CA TYR A 123 -12.12 2.08 -6.61
C TYR A 123 -12.81 0.74 -6.29
N GLN A 124 -14.05 0.74 -5.77
CA GLN A 124 -14.73 -0.49 -5.34
C GLN A 124 -14.89 -1.54 -6.44
N ASN A 125 -14.94 -1.10 -7.71
CA ASN A 125 -15.06 -1.99 -8.87
C ASN A 125 -13.72 -2.29 -9.56
N ASN A 126 -12.59 -1.83 -9.01
CA ASN A 126 -11.27 -2.09 -9.57
C ASN A 126 -10.64 -3.31 -8.87
N GLU A 127 -10.54 -4.43 -9.59
CA GLU A 127 -10.01 -5.70 -9.07
C GLU A 127 -8.53 -5.65 -8.67
N TYR A 128 -7.79 -4.61 -9.04
CA TYR A 128 -6.39 -4.43 -8.66
C TYR A 128 -6.22 -3.47 -7.48
N VAL A 129 -7.31 -2.90 -6.93
CA VAL A 129 -7.22 -1.96 -5.81
C VAL A 129 -7.72 -2.59 -4.52
N TYR A 130 -6.90 -2.52 -3.48
CA TYR A 130 -7.22 -3.05 -2.17
C TYR A 130 -6.74 -2.12 -1.06
N THR A 131 -7.15 -2.42 0.17
CA THR A 131 -6.72 -1.70 1.36
C THR A 131 -5.98 -2.61 2.33
N CYS A 132 -4.93 -2.09 2.95
CA CYS A 132 -4.29 -2.74 4.08
C CYS A 132 -5.22 -2.65 5.30
N GLY A 133 -5.82 -3.79 5.65
CA GLY A 133 -7.00 -3.84 6.52
C GLY A 133 -8.29 -3.65 5.71
N LYS A 134 -9.39 -4.30 6.11
CA LYS A 134 -10.64 -4.26 5.33
C LYS A 134 -11.42 -2.94 5.49
N ASN A 135 -11.24 -2.23 6.60
CA ASN A 135 -11.90 -0.97 6.91
C ASN A 135 -11.17 -0.24 8.05
N ALA A 136 -11.61 0.97 8.42
CA ALA A 136 -10.92 1.82 9.40
C ALA A 136 -10.97 1.30 10.86
N ASN A 137 -11.89 0.38 11.16
CA ASN A 137 -12.29 0.08 12.54
C ASN A 137 -12.09 -1.36 13.00
N SER A 138 -12.08 -2.36 12.12
CA SER A 138 -12.32 -3.75 12.55
C SER A 138 -11.40 -4.82 11.96
N PHE A 139 -10.58 -4.51 10.96
CA PHE A 139 -9.72 -5.50 10.31
C PHE A 139 -8.26 -5.05 10.24
N PRO A 140 -7.41 -5.47 11.21
CA PRO A 140 -5.99 -5.14 11.18
C PRO A 140 -5.28 -5.82 10.00
N CYS A 141 -4.12 -5.27 9.61
CA CYS A 141 -3.28 -5.76 8.52
C CYS A 141 -3.08 -7.28 8.54
N HIS A 142 -2.76 -7.87 9.70
CA HIS A 142 -2.51 -9.31 9.83
C HIS A 142 -3.72 -10.21 9.49
N ARG A 143 -4.94 -9.65 9.37
CA ARG A 143 -6.17 -10.36 8.98
C ARG A 143 -6.68 -9.99 7.59
N CYS A 144 -6.02 -9.07 6.86
CA CYS A 144 -6.53 -8.64 5.56
C CYS A 144 -6.21 -9.64 4.43
N GLY A 145 -5.16 -10.45 4.56
CA GLY A 145 -4.82 -11.50 3.61
C GLY A 145 -4.12 -11.03 2.32
N ASN A 146 -4.11 -9.73 2.01
CA ASN A 146 -3.56 -9.21 0.75
C ASN A 146 -2.11 -9.63 0.51
N CYS A 147 -1.22 -9.48 1.50
CA CYS A 147 0.19 -9.87 1.32
C CYS A 147 0.35 -11.36 0.99
N LEU A 148 -0.48 -12.23 1.58
CA LEU A 148 -0.41 -13.67 1.35
C LEU A 148 -0.96 -14.03 -0.04
N ARG A 149 -2.09 -13.43 -0.42
CA ARG A 149 -2.70 -13.60 -1.74
C ARG A 149 -1.72 -13.18 -2.84
N GLU A 150 -1.20 -11.95 -2.75
CA GLU A 150 -0.28 -11.43 -3.77
C GLU A 150 1.05 -12.18 -3.79
N TYR A 151 1.49 -12.71 -2.64
CA TYR A 151 2.69 -13.53 -2.59
C TYR A 151 2.52 -14.78 -3.46
N PHE A 152 1.47 -15.57 -3.22
CA PHE A 152 1.23 -16.78 -3.99
C PHE A 152 0.94 -16.49 -5.47
N ALA A 153 0.16 -15.45 -5.77
CA ALA A 153 -0.09 -15.03 -7.15
C ALA A 153 1.22 -14.69 -7.89
N THR A 154 2.15 -14.01 -7.21
CA THR A 154 3.45 -13.66 -7.78
C THR A 154 4.35 -14.89 -7.95
N MET A 155 4.35 -15.80 -6.98
CA MET A 155 5.12 -17.04 -7.09
C MET A 155 4.64 -17.90 -8.27
N GLU A 156 3.33 -18.00 -8.51
CA GLU A 156 2.80 -18.70 -9.69
C GLU A 156 3.20 -17.99 -11.00
N ARG A 157 3.15 -16.66 -11.04
CA ARG A 157 3.63 -15.89 -12.21
C ARG A 157 5.10 -16.17 -12.51
N LEU A 158 5.95 -16.15 -11.48
CA LEU A 158 7.39 -16.40 -11.62
C LEU A 158 7.71 -17.84 -12.05
N LYS A 159 6.89 -18.83 -11.68
CA LYS A 159 7.05 -20.21 -12.18
C LYS A 159 6.76 -20.29 -13.68
N GLY A 160 5.66 -19.70 -14.14
CA GLY A 160 5.28 -19.72 -15.56
C GLY A 160 6.20 -18.91 -16.48
N GLU A 161 7.02 -18.00 -15.96
CA GLU A 161 8.07 -17.29 -16.72
C GLU A 161 9.33 -18.13 -16.97
N ASN A 162 9.50 -19.25 -16.26
CA ASN A 162 10.65 -20.15 -16.36
C ASN A 162 10.36 -21.43 -17.17
N GLU A 163 9.17 -21.54 -17.78
CA GLU A 163 8.76 -22.60 -18.71
C GLU A 163 8.78 -22.09 -20.16
#